data_AF-A0A497JI81-F1
#
_entry.id   AF-A0A497JI81-F1
#
_cell.length_a   1.000
_cell.length_b   1.000
_cell.length_c   1.000
_cell.angle_alpha   90.00
_cell.angle_beta   90.00
_cell.angle_gamma   90.00
#
_symmetry.space_group_name_H-M   'P 1'
#
loop_
_entity.id
_entity.type
_entity.pdbx_description
1 polymer ?
#
loop_
_entity_poly.entity_id
_entity_poly.type
_entity_poly.pdbx_seq_one_letter_code
_entity_poly.pdbx_strand_id
1 'polypeptide(L)'
;MRWIDKLANWLGYEKKRDKVEETEPVNVNPFLSSSYVDYLRNDPTPENKANSVVANEIVAQELTAWRDLQKEVNGWYSVSSLAGELSASMRERIQKQCLFLYSRDAIARNIINSYTFLTIGKGMQVIFADKKARERWEVIAKNVNWNSFYRHTIEMTYLLGEWFVLRIPTVNVKPSAKSVNKRISAVKQKLAKMNPEEIDLIHIHPAEVEEVIPLPEYRHRVKAYKMIDGFGGSREKIELSAFDVTHFALKKPALALRGRPLLEPILMALSMYRLWLQDRVTLNAVRTRIPLIRKVSGGSGVLQSKKDNMSTIGLPRPGTIAIVPKDEEWMFPSLNLSGFEAQQDGRSLLLQICAGVSLPEFLVTGDASNSNYASTIVASSPIIPLIESYRILFGELFADMIEEVVGERPSIQWPGILKQDILELAKAGDLLRANGVISKATYASWMGLVWDGVNGEKAKIDAEMLEDEPIDLAKPTQSEE
;
A
#
# COMPACT_ATOMS: atom_id res chain seq x y z
N MET A 1 -17.89 -42.52 -35.39
CA MET A 1 -18.54 -41.22 -35.69
C MET A 1 -20.01 -41.38 -36.15
N ARG A 2 -20.88 -42.11 -35.43
CA ARG A 2 -22.34 -42.17 -35.76
C ARG A 2 -23.26 -42.30 -34.54
N TRP A 3 -22.74 -42.08 -33.32
CA TRP A 3 -23.52 -42.18 -32.07
C TRP A 3 -23.74 -40.82 -31.39
N ILE A 4 -22.83 -39.86 -31.58
CA ILE A 4 -22.95 -38.51 -31.00
C ILE A 4 -24.06 -37.71 -31.69
N ASP A 5 -24.25 -37.88 -33.00
CA ASP A 5 -25.26 -37.13 -33.78
C ASP A 5 -26.72 -37.54 -33.46
N LYS A 6 -26.94 -38.76 -32.94
CA LYS A 6 -28.27 -39.20 -32.48
C LYS A 6 -28.66 -38.63 -31.13
N LEU A 7 -27.68 -38.24 -30.29
CA LEU A 7 -27.93 -37.63 -28.98
C LEU A 7 -28.34 -36.16 -29.10
N ALA A 8 -27.81 -35.44 -30.10
CA ALA A 8 -28.11 -34.04 -30.34
C ALA A 8 -29.56 -33.79 -30.82
N ASN A 9 -30.11 -34.70 -31.65
CA ASN A 9 -31.50 -34.59 -32.11
C ASN A 9 -32.55 -34.95 -31.04
N TRP A 10 -32.17 -35.69 -29.99
CA TRP A 10 -33.09 -36.02 -28.89
C TRP A 10 -33.23 -34.86 -27.89
N LEU A 11 -32.26 -33.94 -27.82
CA LEU A 11 -32.21 -32.85 -26.84
C LEU A 11 -32.77 -31.51 -27.35
N GLY A 12 -33.37 -31.45 -28.55
CA GLY A 12 -34.23 -30.33 -28.96
C GLY A 12 -33.60 -28.94 -29.01
N TYR A 13 -32.29 -28.83 -29.28
CA TYR A 13 -31.62 -27.52 -29.42
C TYR A 13 -31.53 -27.11 -30.90
N GLU A 14 -32.54 -26.38 -31.40
CA GLU A 14 -32.38 -25.54 -32.59
C GLU A 14 -31.72 -24.22 -32.21
N LYS A 15 -30.51 -23.97 -32.71
CA LYS A 15 -29.83 -22.68 -32.56
C LYS A 15 -30.00 -21.85 -33.84
N LYS A 16 -30.79 -20.77 -33.76
CA LYS A 16 -30.83 -19.69 -34.77
C LYS A 16 -29.41 -19.15 -34.96
N ARG A 17 -28.97 -19.09 -36.22
CA ARG A 17 -27.76 -18.40 -36.67
C ARG A 17 -28.10 -16.93 -36.93
N ASP A 18 -27.57 -16.04 -36.11
CA ASP A 18 -27.37 -14.65 -36.51
C ASP A 18 -25.89 -14.41 -36.84
N LYS A 19 -25.70 -13.65 -37.93
CA LYS A 19 -24.44 -13.38 -38.62
C LYS A 19 -23.43 -12.69 -37.70
N VAL A 20 -22.19 -13.17 -37.68
CA VAL A 20 -21.03 -12.45 -37.15
C VAL A 20 -20.29 -11.87 -38.35
N GLU A 21 -20.18 -10.54 -38.40
CA GLU A 21 -19.30 -9.81 -39.31
C GLU A 21 -17.85 -10.16 -39.01
N GLU A 22 -17.11 -10.54 -40.05
CA GLU A 22 -15.66 -10.75 -40.00
C GLU A 22 -14.98 -9.42 -39.66
N THR A 23 -14.38 -9.35 -38.48
CA THR A 23 -13.40 -8.32 -38.13
C THR A 23 -12.01 -8.92 -38.30
N GLU A 24 -11.16 -8.24 -39.07
CA GLU A 24 -9.77 -8.64 -39.33
C GLU A 24 -9.01 -8.90 -38.03
N PRO A 25 -8.08 -9.87 -37.99
CA PRO A 25 -7.27 -10.11 -36.80
C PRO A 25 -6.32 -8.93 -36.56
N VAL A 26 -6.66 -8.11 -35.57
CA VAL A 26 -5.76 -7.07 -35.05
C VAL A 26 -4.52 -7.74 -34.49
N ASN A 27 -3.39 -7.40 -35.09
CA ASN A 27 -2.04 -7.89 -34.81
C ASN A 27 -1.73 -7.84 -33.29
N VAL A 28 -1.54 -9.02 -32.70
CA VAL A 28 -1.20 -9.17 -31.28
C VAL A 28 0.28 -8.78 -31.11
N ASN A 29 0.53 -7.84 -30.19
CA ASN A 29 1.83 -7.22 -29.93
C ASN A 29 3.03 -8.22 -29.83
N PRO A 30 4.21 -7.97 -30.44
CA PRO A 30 5.31 -8.95 -30.55
C PRO A 30 6.18 -9.12 -29.28
N PHE A 31 5.85 -8.47 -28.16
CA PHE A 31 6.76 -8.31 -27.01
C PHE A 31 6.69 -9.39 -25.93
N LEU A 32 5.82 -10.39 -26.07
CA LEU A 32 5.93 -11.65 -25.32
C LEU A 32 6.56 -12.66 -26.27
N SER A 33 7.86 -12.96 -26.11
CA SER A 33 8.46 -14.03 -26.91
C SER A 33 7.72 -15.33 -26.56
N SER A 34 6.91 -15.84 -27.49
CA SER A 34 6.12 -17.07 -27.32
C SER A 34 7.00 -18.25 -26.88
N SER A 35 8.31 -18.17 -27.12
CA SER A 35 9.32 -19.19 -26.83
C SER A 35 9.41 -19.61 -25.35
N TYR A 36 9.16 -18.73 -24.37
CA TYR A 36 9.31 -19.11 -22.95
C TYR A 36 8.09 -19.85 -22.40
N VAL A 37 6.88 -19.43 -22.82
CA VAL A 37 5.62 -20.11 -22.50
C VAL A 37 5.54 -21.45 -23.22
N ASP A 38 6.05 -21.52 -24.46
CA ASP A 38 6.14 -22.76 -25.23
C ASP A 38 7.20 -23.73 -24.65
N TYR A 39 8.27 -23.22 -24.02
CA TYR A 39 9.25 -24.05 -23.31
C TYR A 39 8.66 -24.72 -22.05
N LEU A 40 7.92 -23.97 -21.23
CA LEU A 40 7.27 -24.51 -20.02
C LEU A 40 6.11 -25.46 -20.34
N ARG A 41 5.47 -25.35 -21.51
CA ARG A 41 4.45 -26.30 -21.99
C ARG A 41 5.01 -27.66 -22.38
N ASN A 42 6.28 -27.72 -22.79
CA ASN A 42 6.88 -28.91 -23.41
C ASN A 42 7.73 -29.77 -22.45
N ASP A 43 7.85 -29.40 -21.18
CA ASP A 43 8.64 -30.13 -20.18
C ASP A 43 7.72 -31.05 -19.32
N PRO A 44 7.92 -32.38 -19.29
CA PRO A 44 6.89 -33.32 -18.82
C PRO A 44 6.82 -33.51 -17.30
N THR A 45 7.65 -32.85 -16.49
CA THR A 45 7.67 -33.07 -15.03
C THR A 45 6.42 -32.49 -14.34
N PRO A 46 5.80 -33.21 -13.38
CA PRO A 46 4.58 -32.77 -12.70
C PRO A 46 4.72 -31.43 -11.96
N GLU A 47 5.88 -31.16 -11.36
CA GLU A 47 6.16 -29.91 -10.63
C GLU A 47 6.20 -28.69 -11.57
N ASN A 48 6.78 -28.82 -12.77
CA ASN A 48 6.82 -27.73 -13.76
C ASN A 48 5.43 -27.44 -14.35
N LYS A 49 4.53 -28.44 -14.42
CA LYS A 49 3.12 -28.22 -14.79
C LYS A 49 2.35 -27.44 -13.73
N ALA A 50 2.54 -27.76 -12.45
CA ALA A 50 1.91 -27.01 -11.36
C ALA A 50 2.42 -25.56 -11.31
N ASN A 51 3.73 -25.36 -11.43
CA ASN A 51 4.33 -24.02 -11.41
C ASN A 51 3.96 -23.18 -12.65
N SER A 52 3.82 -23.81 -13.83
CA SER A 52 3.36 -23.12 -15.04
C SER A 52 1.87 -22.77 -14.98
N VAL A 53 1.01 -23.62 -14.40
CA VAL A 53 -0.42 -23.28 -14.22
C VAL A 53 -0.60 -22.11 -13.27
N VAL A 54 0.09 -22.11 -12.12
CA VAL A 54 0.03 -21.00 -11.15
C VAL A 54 0.61 -19.71 -11.74
N ALA A 55 1.74 -19.78 -12.45
CA ALA A 55 2.31 -18.63 -13.13
C ALA A 55 1.39 -18.10 -14.25
N ASN A 56 0.76 -18.99 -15.03
CA ASN A 56 -0.19 -18.60 -16.07
C ASN A 56 -1.47 -17.98 -15.50
N GLU A 57 -1.93 -18.44 -14.34
CA GLU A 57 -3.12 -17.89 -13.68
C GLU A 57 -2.83 -16.51 -13.07
N ILE A 58 -1.64 -16.31 -12.50
CA ILE A 58 -1.16 -15.00 -12.02
C ILE A 58 -1.00 -14.02 -13.19
N VAL A 59 -0.31 -14.44 -14.26
CA VAL A 59 -0.11 -13.62 -15.46
C VAL A 59 -1.44 -13.34 -16.14
N ALA A 60 -2.39 -14.27 -16.14
CA ALA A 60 -3.74 -14.03 -16.66
C ALA A 60 -4.51 -13.02 -15.80
N GLN A 61 -4.46 -13.11 -14.47
CA GLN A 61 -5.10 -12.12 -13.59
C GLN A 61 -4.49 -10.73 -13.75
N GLU A 62 -3.16 -10.64 -13.88
CA GLU A 62 -2.42 -9.39 -14.14
C GLU A 62 -2.71 -8.84 -15.56
N LEU A 63 -2.79 -9.69 -16.59
CA LEU A 63 -3.17 -9.31 -17.97
C LEU A 63 -4.63 -8.88 -18.11
N THR A 64 -5.54 -9.46 -17.30
CA THR A 64 -6.94 -9.05 -17.29
C THR A 64 -7.06 -7.66 -16.65
N ALA A 65 -6.31 -7.40 -15.58
CA ALA A 65 -6.16 -6.07 -15.01
C ALA A 65 -5.58 -5.08 -16.02
N TRP A 66 -4.59 -5.52 -16.80
CA TRP A 66 -3.98 -4.72 -17.86
C TRP A 66 -4.96 -4.35 -18.99
N ARG A 67 -5.79 -5.29 -19.44
CA ARG A 67 -6.83 -5.04 -20.47
C ARG A 67 -7.90 -4.06 -19.99
N ASP A 68 -8.27 -4.12 -18.72
CA ASP A 68 -9.27 -3.22 -18.15
C ASP A 68 -8.66 -1.82 -17.84
N LEU A 69 -7.39 -1.74 -17.44
CA LEU A 69 -6.64 -0.48 -17.32
C LEU A 69 -6.38 0.16 -18.70
N GLN A 70 -6.15 -0.61 -19.76
CA GLN A 70 -6.06 -0.09 -21.13
C GLN A 70 -7.38 0.54 -21.62
N LYS A 71 -8.53 0.07 -21.14
CA LYS A 71 -9.81 0.74 -21.39
C LYS A 71 -9.91 2.08 -20.67
N GLU A 72 -9.26 2.24 -19.52
CA GLU A 72 -9.09 3.52 -18.81
C GLU A 72 -8.16 4.48 -19.56
N VAL A 73 -7.06 4.00 -20.14
CA VAL A 73 -6.14 4.83 -20.97
C VAL A 73 -6.83 5.39 -22.22
N ASN A 74 -7.84 4.68 -22.75
CA ASN A 74 -8.64 5.13 -23.89
C ASN A 74 -9.91 5.92 -23.49
N GLY A 75 -10.21 6.06 -22.19
CA GLY A 75 -11.48 6.60 -21.70
C GLY A 75 -11.40 8.08 -21.37
N TRP A 76 -11.82 8.95 -22.28
CA TRP A 76 -12.23 10.31 -21.90
C TRP A 76 -13.48 10.20 -21.02
N TYR A 77 -13.38 10.59 -19.75
CA TYR A 77 -14.53 10.63 -18.84
C TYR A 77 -15.18 12.02 -18.90
N SER A 78 -16.51 12.05 -19.04
CA SER A 78 -17.27 13.30 -18.92
C SER A 78 -17.21 13.81 -17.48
N VAL A 79 -16.61 14.98 -17.28
CA VAL A 79 -16.47 15.68 -15.99
C VAL A 79 -17.82 16.01 -15.35
N SER A 80 -18.93 15.98 -16.11
CA SER A 80 -20.26 16.42 -15.66
C SER A 80 -21.10 15.36 -14.95
N SER A 81 -20.64 14.11 -14.85
CA SER A 81 -21.37 13.03 -14.18
C SER A 81 -20.48 12.30 -13.18
N LEU A 82 -21.08 11.44 -12.34
CA LEU A 82 -20.41 10.49 -11.43
C LEU A 82 -19.36 9.57 -12.10
N ALA A 83 -18.97 9.81 -13.35
CA ALA A 83 -17.97 9.09 -14.12
C ALA A 83 -16.60 8.97 -13.44
N GLY A 84 -16.31 9.78 -12.42
CA GLY A 84 -15.12 9.64 -11.57
C GLY A 84 -15.24 8.63 -10.42
N GLU A 85 -16.43 8.09 -10.14
CA GLU A 85 -16.60 7.03 -9.13
C GLU A 85 -16.46 5.65 -9.76
N LEU A 86 -15.58 4.82 -9.20
CA LEU A 86 -15.52 3.40 -9.59
C LEU A 86 -16.81 2.70 -9.21
N SER A 87 -17.23 1.78 -10.08
CA SER A 87 -18.19 0.75 -9.70
C SER A 87 -17.68 -0.03 -8.48
N ALA A 88 -18.60 -0.54 -7.65
CA ALA A 88 -18.26 -1.31 -6.46
C ALA A 88 -17.35 -2.50 -6.79
N SER A 89 -17.61 -3.19 -7.90
CA SER A 89 -16.82 -4.34 -8.35
C SER A 89 -15.40 -3.97 -8.80
N MET A 90 -15.23 -2.84 -9.49
CA MET A 90 -13.90 -2.37 -9.90
C MET A 90 -13.08 -1.93 -8.69
N ARG A 91 -13.71 -1.22 -7.75
CA ARG A 91 -13.08 -0.81 -6.48
C ARG A 91 -12.60 -2.01 -5.67
N GLU A 92 -13.45 -3.01 -5.49
CA GLU A 92 -13.10 -4.24 -4.77
C GLU A 92 -11.92 -4.96 -5.43
N ARG A 93 -11.87 -5.01 -6.77
CA ARG A 93 -10.75 -5.60 -7.51
C ARG A 93 -9.45 -4.83 -7.27
N ILE A 94 -9.47 -3.51 -7.39
CA ILE A 94 -8.29 -2.66 -7.15
C ILE A 94 -7.81 -2.81 -5.71
N GLN A 95 -8.71 -2.77 -4.74
CA GLN A 95 -8.39 -2.98 -3.31
C GLN A 95 -7.75 -4.35 -3.06
N LYS A 96 -8.31 -5.42 -3.64
CA LYS A 96 -7.72 -6.77 -3.56
C LYS A 96 -6.33 -6.84 -4.19
N GLN A 97 -6.13 -6.17 -5.33
CA GLN A 97 -4.82 -6.11 -5.99
C GLN A 97 -3.80 -5.36 -5.12
N CYS A 98 -4.16 -4.21 -4.55
CA CYS A 98 -3.30 -3.48 -3.63
C CYS A 98 -2.91 -4.33 -2.42
N LEU A 99 -3.87 -5.03 -1.79
CA LEU A 99 -3.62 -5.93 -0.66
C LEU A 99 -2.71 -7.11 -1.05
N PHE A 100 -2.93 -7.69 -2.23
CA PHE A 100 -2.09 -8.76 -2.78
C PHE A 100 -0.65 -8.29 -3.00
N LEU A 101 -0.46 -7.14 -3.62
CA LEU A 101 0.86 -6.56 -3.87
C LEU A 101 1.56 -6.20 -2.55
N TYR A 102 0.86 -5.59 -1.60
CA TYR A 102 1.42 -5.30 -0.27
C TYR A 102 1.93 -6.56 0.46
N SER A 103 1.27 -7.70 0.23
CA SER A 103 1.64 -8.98 0.84
C SER A 103 2.82 -9.69 0.17
N ARG A 104 3.11 -9.39 -1.11
CA ARG A 104 4.07 -10.17 -1.92
C ARG A 104 5.21 -9.34 -2.51
N ASP A 105 4.97 -8.09 -2.85
CA ASP A 105 5.94 -7.19 -3.45
C ASP A 105 6.59 -6.32 -2.36
N ALA A 106 7.93 -6.43 -2.26
CA ALA A 106 8.72 -5.70 -1.28
C ALA A 106 8.69 -4.19 -1.51
N ILE A 107 8.64 -3.73 -2.77
CA ILE A 107 8.58 -2.30 -3.12
C ILE A 107 7.22 -1.74 -2.73
N ALA A 108 6.14 -2.44 -3.10
CA ALA A 108 4.78 -2.01 -2.75
C ALA A 108 4.59 -1.93 -1.22
N ARG A 109 5.12 -2.91 -0.48
CA ARG A 109 5.14 -2.89 1.00
C ARG A 109 5.94 -1.72 1.54
N ASN A 110 7.14 -1.49 1.01
CA ASN A 110 8.01 -0.43 1.48
C ASN A 110 7.40 0.96 1.27
N ILE A 111 6.69 1.18 0.16
CA ILE A 111 5.95 2.43 -0.09
C ILE A 111 4.93 2.69 1.02
N ILE A 112 4.05 1.73 1.32
CA ILE A 112 3.02 1.89 2.37
C ILE A 112 3.67 2.09 3.75
N ASN A 113 4.72 1.34 4.04
CA ASN A 113 5.46 1.46 5.30
C ASN A 113 6.11 2.83 5.45
N SER A 114 6.76 3.34 4.41
CA SER A 114 7.38 4.68 4.40
C SER A 114 6.34 5.77 4.71
N TYR A 115 5.18 5.73 4.07
CA TYR A 115 4.09 6.64 4.39
C TYR A 115 3.60 6.50 5.82
N THR A 116 3.37 5.27 6.28
CA THR A 116 2.85 4.99 7.62
C THR A 116 3.83 5.45 8.70
N PHE A 117 5.13 5.14 8.56
CA PHE A 117 6.17 5.51 9.52
C PHE A 117 6.42 7.01 9.56
N LEU A 118 6.42 7.69 8.41
CA LEU A 118 6.58 9.15 8.37
C LEU A 118 5.36 9.86 8.98
N THR A 119 4.15 9.39 8.69
CA THR A 119 2.92 9.97 9.25
C THR A 119 2.83 9.76 10.76
N ILE A 120 3.08 8.54 11.24
CA ILE A 120 2.90 8.20 12.67
C ILE A 120 4.09 8.64 13.52
N GLY A 121 5.32 8.47 13.03
CA GLY A 121 6.55 8.73 13.77
C GLY A 121 6.59 8.01 15.12
N LYS A 122 6.87 8.77 16.19
CA LYS A 122 6.91 8.26 17.56
C LYS A 122 5.51 7.97 18.15
N GLY A 123 4.44 8.37 17.47
CA GLY A 123 3.06 8.18 17.90
C GLY A 123 2.31 9.49 18.15
N MET A 124 0.99 9.43 18.07
CA MET A 124 0.09 10.59 18.20
C MET A 124 -0.29 10.84 19.66
N GLN A 125 -0.30 12.10 20.08
CA GLN A 125 -0.80 12.51 21.39
C GLN A 125 -2.18 13.15 21.27
N VAL A 126 -3.07 12.79 22.19
CA VAL A 126 -4.42 13.34 22.30
C VAL A 126 -4.48 14.14 23.60
N ILE A 127 -4.72 15.44 23.48
CA ILE A 127 -4.70 16.38 24.61
C ILE A 127 -6.09 17.00 24.75
N PHE A 128 -6.59 17.05 25.98
CA PHE A 128 -7.86 17.68 26.33
C PHE A 128 -7.63 18.86 27.26
N ALA A 129 -8.53 19.85 27.21
CA ALA A 129 -8.52 20.96 28.15
C ALA A 129 -9.20 20.54 29.47
N ASP A 130 -10.33 19.82 29.40
CA ASP A 130 -10.99 19.29 30.58
C ASP A 130 -10.32 18.01 31.10
N LYS A 131 -10.12 17.97 32.41
CA LYS A 131 -9.61 16.80 33.12
C LYS A 131 -10.60 15.62 33.02
N LYS A 132 -11.91 15.88 33.07
CA LYS A 132 -12.93 14.81 32.97
C LYS A 132 -12.95 14.16 31.60
N ALA A 133 -12.82 14.96 30.54
CA ALA A 133 -12.73 14.46 29.16
C ALA A 133 -11.48 13.59 28.99
N ARG A 134 -10.35 14.00 29.57
CA ARG A 134 -9.10 13.23 29.58
C ARG A 134 -9.25 11.86 30.26
N GLU A 135 -9.78 11.83 31.48
CA GLU A 135 -9.97 10.58 32.23
C GLU A 135 -10.92 9.62 31.49
N ARG A 136 -11.99 10.16 30.91
CA ARG A 136 -12.93 9.39 30.08
C ARG A 136 -12.23 8.79 28.86
N TRP A 137 -11.42 9.58 28.15
CA TRP A 137 -10.67 9.11 27.00
C TRP A 137 -9.65 8.03 27.35
N GLU A 138 -8.94 8.16 28.47
CA GLU A 138 -7.93 7.17 28.90
C GLU A 138 -8.55 5.77 29.09
N VAL A 139 -9.80 5.68 29.58
CA VAL A 139 -10.54 4.41 29.68
C VAL A 139 -10.84 3.82 28.30
N ILE A 140 -11.40 4.63 27.38
CA ILE A 140 -11.74 4.18 26.03
C ILE A 140 -10.49 3.79 25.24
N ALA A 141 -9.44 4.61 25.31
CA ALA A 141 -8.17 4.37 24.64
C ALA A 141 -7.51 3.08 25.10
N LYS A 142 -7.66 2.71 26.39
CA LYS A 142 -7.20 1.43 26.91
C LYS A 142 -8.02 0.26 26.38
N ASN A 143 -9.35 0.38 26.36
CA ASN A 143 -10.25 -0.69 25.90
C ASN A 143 -10.02 -1.06 24.42
N VAL A 144 -9.82 -0.04 23.57
CA VAL A 144 -9.63 -0.22 22.12
C VAL A 144 -8.16 -0.51 21.77
N ASN A 145 -7.24 -0.46 22.74
CA ASN A 145 -5.79 -0.47 22.51
C ASN A 145 -5.38 0.57 21.45
N TRP A 146 -5.59 1.84 21.81
CA TRP A 146 -5.50 2.99 20.91
C TRP A 146 -4.28 3.01 20.00
N ASN A 147 -3.10 2.70 20.56
CA ASN A 147 -1.84 2.71 19.83
C ASN A 147 -1.85 1.76 18.62
N SER A 148 -2.39 0.55 18.78
CA SER A 148 -2.53 -0.39 17.67
C SER A 148 -3.68 0.02 16.74
N PHE A 149 -4.78 0.52 17.30
CA PHE A 149 -5.98 0.90 16.58
C PHE A 149 -5.73 2.01 15.54
N TYR A 150 -5.17 3.15 15.97
CA TYR A 150 -4.98 4.27 15.03
C TYR A 150 -3.88 3.93 14.01
N ARG A 151 -2.86 3.14 14.40
CA ARG A 151 -1.81 2.66 13.48
C ARG A 151 -2.40 1.82 12.36
N HIS A 152 -3.20 0.83 12.72
CA HIS A 152 -3.89 -0.02 11.76
C HIS A 152 -4.83 0.79 10.85
N THR A 153 -5.57 1.74 11.43
CA THR A 153 -6.45 2.65 10.67
C THR A 153 -5.69 3.42 9.59
N ILE A 154 -4.57 4.05 9.93
CA ILE A 154 -3.75 4.83 8.99
C ILE A 154 -3.16 3.92 7.91
N GLU A 155 -2.58 2.77 8.30
CA GLU A 155 -1.98 1.81 7.37
C GLU A 155 -3.01 1.30 6.36
N MET A 156 -4.18 0.85 6.82
CA MET A 156 -5.25 0.35 5.96
C MET A 156 -5.84 1.47 5.09
N THR A 157 -5.91 2.70 5.59
CA THR A 157 -6.36 3.84 4.78
C THR A 157 -5.37 4.11 3.64
N TYR A 158 -4.05 4.05 3.87
CA TYR A 158 -3.07 4.17 2.78
C TYR A 158 -3.16 3.02 1.78
N LEU A 159 -3.35 1.80 2.28
CA LEU A 159 -3.39 0.58 1.46
C LEU A 159 -4.64 0.49 0.58
N LEU A 160 -5.82 0.76 1.14
CA LEU A 160 -7.11 0.58 0.47
C LEU A 160 -7.74 1.90 0.00
N GLY A 161 -7.11 3.03 0.33
CA GLY A 161 -7.58 4.37 0.00
C GLY A 161 -8.65 4.90 0.94
N GLU A 162 -9.28 4.01 1.70
CA GLU A 162 -10.32 4.34 2.65
C GLU A 162 -10.42 3.30 3.75
N TRP A 163 -10.93 3.72 4.89
CA TRP A 163 -11.20 2.86 6.04
C TRP A 163 -12.39 3.42 6.84
N PHE A 164 -13.15 2.54 7.47
CA PHE A 164 -14.34 2.90 8.22
C PHE A 164 -14.17 2.51 9.68
N VAL A 165 -14.52 3.43 10.57
CA VAL A 165 -14.60 3.18 12.00
C VAL A 165 -16.01 3.43 12.47
N LEU A 166 -16.63 2.39 13.01
CA LEU A 166 -17.95 2.48 13.63
C LEU A 166 -17.81 2.74 15.12
N ARG A 167 -18.61 3.68 15.62
CA ARG A 167 -18.75 4.01 17.04
C ARG A 167 -20.04 3.39 17.55
N ILE A 168 -19.95 2.43 18.47
CA ILE A 168 -21.14 1.80 19.07
C ILE A 168 -21.04 1.67 20.58
N PRO A 169 -22.19 1.59 21.27
CA PRO A 169 -22.20 1.12 22.63
C PRO A 169 -21.85 -0.38 22.72
N THR A 170 -20.97 -0.75 23.64
CA THR A 170 -20.62 -2.12 24.01
C THR A 170 -21.83 -2.79 24.64
N VAL A 171 -22.54 -3.60 23.87
CA VAL A 171 -23.59 -4.47 24.42
C VAL A 171 -23.03 -5.88 24.50
N ASN A 172 -22.97 -6.43 25.72
CA ASN A 172 -22.56 -7.79 26.10
C ASN A 172 -23.52 -8.87 25.50
N VAL A 173 -23.67 -8.87 24.19
CA VAL A 173 -24.53 -9.79 23.42
C VAL A 173 -23.72 -10.28 22.24
N LYS A 174 -23.65 -11.61 22.08
CA LYS A 174 -22.98 -12.27 20.96
C LYS A 174 -23.39 -11.59 19.64
N PRO A 175 -22.45 -11.28 18.74
CA PRO A 175 -22.74 -10.55 17.52
C PRO A 175 -23.71 -11.38 16.67
N SER A 176 -24.92 -10.86 16.50
CA SER A 176 -25.92 -11.35 15.54
C SER A 176 -26.48 -10.14 14.81
N ALA A 177 -26.93 -10.30 13.56
CA ALA A 177 -27.51 -9.23 12.74
C ALA A 177 -28.62 -8.43 13.46
N LYS A 178 -29.46 -9.12 14.25
CA LYS A 178 -30.49 -8.51 15.11
C LYS A 178 -29.91 -7.64 16.24
N SER A 179 -28.72 -7.96 16.73
CA SER A 179 -28.04 -7.19 17.78
C SER A 179 -27.42 -5.91 17.23
N VAL A 180 -26.95 -5.91 15.97
CA VAL A 180 -26.44 -4.71 15.28
C VAL A 180 -27.57 -3.72 15.02
N ASN A 181 -28.72 -4.17 14.50
CA ASN A 181 -29.89 -3.32 14.29
C ASN A 181 -30.48 -2.73 15.60
N LYS A 182 -30.41 -3.49 16.71
CA LYS A 182 -30.80 -2.98 18.05
C LYS A 182 -29.73 -2.05 18.66
N ARG A 183 -28.45 -2.23 18.30
CA ARG A 183 -27.35 -1.32 18.66
C ARG A 183 -27.51 0.03 17.97
N ILE A 184 -27.80 0.05 16.66
CA ILE A 184 -27.95 1.27 15.84
C ILE A 184 -29.12 2.15 16.31
N SER A 185 -30.24 1.55 16.74
CA SER A 185 -31.38 2.33 17.27
C SER A 185 -31.09 3.00 18.63
N ALA A 186 -30.10 2.52 19.38
CA ALA A 186 -29.61 3.12 20.62
C ALA A 186 -28.56 4.24 20.41
N VAL A 187 -27.92 4.32 19.24
CA VAL A 187 -26.91 5.36 18.89
C VAL A 187 -27.52 6.76 18.73
N LYS A 188 -28.86 6.89 18.76
CA LYS A 188 -29.54 8.19 18.91
C LYS A 188 -29.28 8.88 20.25
N GLN A 189 -28.69 8.19 21.24
CA GLN A 189 -28.23 8.81 22.48
C GLN A 189 -26.79 9.31 22.31
N LYS A 190 -26.51 10.56 22.72
CA LYS A 190 -25.14 11.12 22.72
C LYS A 190 -24.18 10.16 23.42
N LEU A 191 -23.28 9.52 22.67
CA LEU A 191 -22.27 8.58 23.19
C LEU A 191 -21.45 9.21 24.34
N ALA A 192 -21.22 10.52 24.27
CA ALA A 192 -20.64 11.34 25.34
C ALA A 192 -21.31 11.19 26.73
N LYS A 193 -22.57 10.76 26.80
CA LYS A 193 -23.32 10.57 28.05
C LYS A 193 -23.29 9.14 28.59
N MET A 194 -22.80 8.18 27.82
CA MET A 194 -22.72 6.76 28.23
C MET A 194 -21.48 6.50 29.09
N ASN A 195 -21.42 5.37 29.78
CA ASN A 195 -20.19 4.97 30.49
C ASN A 195 -19.06 4.71 29.48
N PRO A 196 -17.81 5.13 29.74
CA PRO A 196 -16.70 4.94 28.80
C PRO A 196 -16.35 3.46 28.57
N GLU A 197 -16.67 2.56 29.52
CA GLU A 197 -16.48 1.12 29.36
C GLU A 197 -17.50 0.48 28.40
N GLU A 198 -18.63 1.15 28.21
CA GLU A 198 -19.70 0.73 27.32
C GLU A 198 -19.54 1.33 25.93
N ILE A 199 -18.35 1.81 25.54
CA ILE A 199 -18.11 2.33 24.19
C ILE A 199 -17.03 1.51 23.51
N ASP A 200 -17.31 1.12 22.27
CA ASP A 200 -16.39 0.36 21.42
C ASP A 200 -16.20 1.04 20.07
N LEU A 201 -15.02 0.87 19.49
CA LEU A 201 -14.64 1.37 18.17
C LEU A 201 -14.29 0.18 17.28
N ILE A 202 -15.09 -0.04 16.25
CA ILE A 202 -14.97 -1.23 15.39
C ILE A 202 -14.49 -0.82 14.01
N HIS A 203 -13.44 -1.49 13.53
CA HIS A 203 -13.01 -1.39 12.15
C HIS A 203 -13.98 -2.10 11.22
N ILE A 204 -14.35 -1.43 10.13
CA ILE A 204 -15.16 -1.98 9.06
C ILE A 204 -14.33 -1.99 7.78
N HIS A 205 -14.25 -3.14 7.14
CA HIS A 205 -13.55 -3.28 5.88
C HIS A 205 -14.32 -2.56 4.75
N PRO A 206 -13.68 -1.81 3.85
CA PRO A 206 -14.34 -1.06 2.77
C PRO A 206 -15.28 -1.89 1.87
N ALA A 207 -14.97 -3.18 1.69
CA ALA A 207 -15.78 -4.13 0.92
C ALA A 207 -17.13 -4.49 1.58
N GLU A 208 -17.29 -4.27 2.89
CA GLU A 208 -18.57 -4.47 3.58
C GLU A 208 -19.54 -3.30 3.35
N VAL A 209 -19.01 -2.13 2.98
CA VAL A 209 -19.79 -0.96 2.59
C VAL A 209 -20.11 -1.06 1.10
N GLU A 210 -21.38 -1.22 0.75
CA GLU A 210 -21.83 -1.30 -0.64
C GLU A 210 -21.87 0.11 -1.27
N GLU A 211 -22.54 1.04 -0.58
CA GLU A 211 -22.86 2.36 -1.10
C GLU A 211 -22.68 3.44 -0.02
N VAL A 212 -22.09 4.58 -0.41
CA VAL A 212 -22.03 5.80 0.40
C VAL A 212 -23.10 6.74 -0.12
N ILE A 213 -24.10 7.05 0.70
CA ILE A 213 -25.25 7.84 0.29
C ILE A 213 -24.95 9.31 0.56
N PRO A 214 -24.89 10.19 -0.46
CA PRO A 214 -24.69 11.62 -0.25
C PRO A 214 -25.95 12.30 0.33
N LEU A 215 -25.76 13.49 0.90
CA LEU A 215 -26.87 14.40 1.18
C LEU A 215 -27.45 14.92 -0.15
N PRO A 216 -28.80 15.00 -0.30
CA PRO A 216 -29.43 15.51 -1.52
C PRO A 216 -29.00 16.94 -1.89
N GLU A 217 -28.77 17.78 -0.88
CA GLU A 217 -28.41 19.20 -1.03
C GLU A 217 -26.91 19.39 -1.25
N TYR A 218 -26.08 18.58 -0.59
CA TYR A 218 -24.62 18.70 -0.60
C TYR A 218 -24.00 17.36 -0.98
N ARG A 219 -23.73 17.18 -2.27
CA ARG A 219 -23.22 15.91 -2.83
C ARG A 219 -21.89 15.44 -2.24
N HIS A 220 -21.06 16.35 -1.73
CA HIS A 220 -19.77 16.02 -1.11
C HIS A 220 -19.89 15.58 0.36
N ARG A 221 -21.07 15.72 0.97
CA ARG A 221 -21.33 15.31 2.36
C ARG A 221 -22.07 13.99 2.38
N VAL A 222 -21.66 13.11 3.27
CA VAL A 222 -22.27 11.79 3.45
C VAL A 222 -23.47 11.90 4.39
N LYS A 223 -24.58 11.29 4.00
CA LYS A 223 -25.78 11.14 4.82
C LYS A 223 -25.76 9.82 5.59
N ALA A 224 -25.45 8.73 4.89
CA ALA A 224 -25.53 7.38 5.41
C ALA A 224 -24.63 6.41 4.65
N TYR A 225 -24.37 5.24 5.24
CA TYR A 225 -23.65 4.13 4.64
C TYR A 225 -24.57 2.92 4.55
N LYS A 226 -24.64 2.29 3.38
CA LYS A 226 -25.27 0.98 3.21
C LYS A 226 -24.22 -0.10 3.33
N MET A 227 -24.43 -1.01 4.26
CA MET A 227 -23.57 -2.16 4.48
C MET A 227 -24.29 -3.46 4.16
N ILE A 228 -23.50 -4.45 3.75
CA ILE A 228 -23.93 -5.84 3.69
C ILE A 228 -23.47 -6.46 5.00
N ASP A 229 -24.41 -6.83 5.89
CA ASP A 229 -24.02 -7.55 7.09
C ASP A 229 -23.39 -8.90 6.70
N GLY A 230 -22.11 -9.05 7.04
CA GLY A 230 -21.35 -10.28 6.84
C GLY A 230 -21.24 -11.12 8.11
N PHE A 231 -21.71 -10.63 9.26
CA PHE A 231 -21.60 -11.35 10.53
C PHE A 231 -22.64 -12.49 10.59
N GLY A 232 -22.23 -13.67 10.12
CA GLY A 232 -22.98 -14.92 10.29
C GLY A 232 -23.79 -15.38 9.08
N GLY A 233 -23.47 -14.92 7.87
CA GLY A 233 -24.06 -15.46 6.63
C GLY A 233 -25.47 -14.94 6.28
N SER A 234 -26.01 -13.99 7.05
CA SER A 234 -27.24 -13.27 6.72
C SER A 234 -26.91 -11.97 5.99
N ARG A 235 -27.16 -11.88 4.69
CA ARG A 235 -26.98 -10.66 3.87
C ARG A 235 -28.10 -9.63 4.12
N GLU A 236 -28.35 -9.28 5.37
CA GLU A 236 -29.26 -8.16 5.66
C GLU A 236 -28.55 -6.85 5.33
N LYS A 237 -29.22 -5.98 4.58
CA LYS A 237 -28.70 -4.64 4.27
C LYS A 237 -28.96 -3.73 5.46
N ILE A 238 -27.92 -3.17 6.03
CA ILE A 238 -27.98 -2.26 7.18
C ILE A 238 -27.63 -0.86 6.71
N GLU A 239 -28.46 0.12 7.10
CA GLU A 239 -28.17 1.54 6.88
C GLU A 239 -27.64 2.16 8.18
N LEU A 240 -26.43 2.72 8.11
CA LEU A 240 -25.79 3.43 9.20
C LEU A 240 -25.82 4.93 8.94
N SER A 241 -26.06 5.73 9.97
CA SER A 241 -25.98 7.18 9.86
C SER A 241 -24.52 7.61 9.65
N ALA A 242 -24.30 8.69 8.91
CA ALA A 242 -22.97 9.32 8.83
C ALA A 242 -22.42 9.74 10.21
N PHE A 243 -23.32 9.99 11.17
CA PHE A 243 -22.96 10.30 12.55
C PHE A 243 -22.33 9.12 13.30
N ASP A 244 -22.62 7.88 12.91
CA ASP A 244 -22.16 6.70 13.64
C ASP A 244 -20.78 6.23 13.16
N VAL A 245 -20.39 6.65 11.94
CA VAL A 245 -19.21 6.16 11.23
C VAL A 245 -18.25 7.29 10.91
N THR A 246 -17.00 7.13 11.33
CA THR A 246 -15.90 7.97 10.84
C THR A 246 -15.32 7.35 9.58
N HIS A 247 -15.39 8.08 8.46
CA HIS A 247 -14.85 7.65 7.17
C HIS A 247 -13.50 8.27 6.91
N PHE A 248 -12.46 7.45 7.01
CA PHE A 248 -11.12 7.81 6.58
C PHE A 248 -11.02 7.58 5.08
N ALA A 249 -10.69 8.61 4.31
CA ALA A 249 -10.55 8.47 2.85
C ALA A 249 -9.51 9.43 2.29
N LEU A 250 -8.68 8.89 1.40
CA LEU A 250 -7.58 9.57 0.74
C LEU A 250 -7.89 9.81 -0.73
N LYS A 251 -7.23 10.83 -1.30
CA LYS A 251 -7.20 11.10 -2.75
C LYS A 251 -8.60 11.04 -3.39
N LYS A 252 -9.59 11.72 -2.82
CA LYS A 252 -10.95 11.80 -3.38
C LYS A 252 -10.93 12.65 -4.67
N PRO A 253 -11.16 12.08 -5.87
CA PRO A 253 -11.20 12.89 -7.08
C PRO A 253 -12.52 13.68 -7.14
N ALA A 254 -12.44 15.00 -7.32
CA ALA A 254 -13.58 15.90 -7.51
C ALA A 254 -14.73 15.70 -6.48
N LEU A 255 -15.88 15.17 -6.91
CA LEU A 255 -17.07 14.94 -6.08
C LEU A 255 -17.21 13.48 -5.62
N ALA A 256 -16.18 12.65 -5.79
CA ALA A 256 -16.21 11.27 -5.35
C ALA A 256 -16.32 11.20 -3.83
N LEU A 257 -17.28 10.40 -3.35
CA LEU A 257 -17.49 10.19 -1.92
C LEU A 257 -16.43 9.26 -1.31
N ARG A 258 -15.93 8.35 -2.14
CA ARG A 258 -15.02 7.25 -1.81
C ARG A 258 -13.55 7.61 -2.02
N GLY A 259 -12.68 7.06 -1.19
CA GLY A 259 -11.23 7.22 -1.32
C GLY A 259 -10.60 6.31 -2.37
N ARG A 260 -9.35 6.62 -2.74
CA ARG A 260 -8.55 5.91 -3.76
C ARG A 260 -7.24 5.40 -3.15
N PRO A 261 -6.88 4.11 -3.33
CA PRO A 261 -5.63 3.55 -2.81
C PRO A 261 -4.40 4.34 -3.23
N LEU A 262 -3.39 4.40 -2.35
CA LEU A 262 -2.14 5.07 -2.69
C LEU A 262 -1.41 4.40 -3.85
N LEU A 263 -1.50 3.06 -3.94
CA LEU A 263 -0.84 2.24 -4.95
C LEU A 263 -1.56 2.22 -6.30
N GLU A 264 -2.82 2.66 -6.37
CA GLU A 264 -3.65 2.64 -7.59
C GLU A 264 -2.94 3.20 -8.84
N PRO A 265 -2.35 4.41 -8.83
CA PRO A 265 -1.70 4.98 -10.02
C PRO A 265 -0.45 4.22 -10.48
N ILE A 266 0.14 3.37 -9.63
CA ILE A 266 1.39 2.66 -9.91
C ILE A 266 1.20 1.15 -10.10
N LEU A 267 -0.03 0.63 -10.05
CA LEU A 267 -0.30 -0.81 -10.21
C LEU A 267 0.30 -1.37 -11.52
N MET A 268 0.14 -0.61 -12.61
CA MET A 268 0.70 -0.99 -13.91
C MET A 268 2.23 -0.94 -13.88
N ALA A 269 2.83 0.13 -13.35
CA ALA A 269 4.27 0.29 -13.31
C ALA A 269 4.95 -0.78 -12.42
N LEU A 270 4.36 -1.13 -11.28
CA LEU A 270 4.80 -2.25 -10.43
C LEU A 270 4.77 -3.58 -11.18
N SER A 271 3.70 -3.85 -11.91
CA SER A 271 3.56 -5.08 -12.71
C SER A 271 4.61 -5.14 -13.83
N MET A 272 4.82 -4.03 -14.53
CA MET A 272 5.85 -3.93 -15.58
C MET A 272 7.26 -4.10 -15.01
N TYR A 273 7.55 -3.53 -13.84
CA TYR A 273 8.84 -3.67 -13.20
C TYR A 273 9.12 -5.11 -12.77
N ARG A 274 8.13 -5.81 -12.20
CA ARG A 274 8.24 -7.24 -11.87
C ARG A 274 8.47 -8.11 -13.10
N LEU A 275 7.71 -7.88 -14.18
CA LEU A 275 7.87 -8.60 -15.43
C LEU A 275 9.26 -8.34 -16.02
N TRP A 276 9.72 -7.10 -16.03
CA TRP A 276 11.05 -6.73 -16.47
C TRP A 276 12.14 -7.47 -15.67
N LEU A 277 12.05 -7.53 -14.33
CA LEU A 277 12.98 -8.29 -13.49
C LEU A 277 12.98 -9.79 -13.85
N GLN A 278 11.80 -10.38 -14.03
CA GLN A 278 11.66 -11.78 -14.42
C GLN A 278 12.28 -12.06 -15.80
N ASP A 279 12.07 -11.17 -16.76
CA ASP A 279 12.66 -11.26 -18.10
C ASP A 279 14.18 -11.15 -18.03
N ARG A 280 14.73 -10.30 -17.16
CA ARG A 280 16.18 -10.22 -16.94
C ARG A 280 16.77 -11.51 -16.36
N VAL A 281 16.10 -12.11 -15.38
CA VAL A 281 16.52 -13.41 -14.84
C VAL A 281 16.44 -14.49 -15.92
N THR A 282 15.36 -14.51 -16.68
CA THR A 282 15.13 -15.47 -17.77
C THR A 282 16.17 -15.32 -18.87
N LEU A 283 16.45 -14.09 -19.31
CA LEU A 283 17.46 -13.78 -20.32
C LEU A 283 18.85 -14.20 -19.84
N ASN A 284 19.18 -13.97 -18.56
CA ASN A 284 20.44 -14.45 -17.98
C ASN A 284 20.50 -15.98 -17.94
N ALA A 285 19.41 -16.65 -17.59
CA ALA A 285 19.34 -18.12 -17.65
C ALA A 285 19.50 -18.63 -19.09
N VAL A 286 18.87 -18.01 -20.08
CA VAL A 286 19.03 -18.35 -21.51
C VAL A 286 20.45 -18.10 -21.98
N ARG A 287 21.10 -17.00 -21.54
CA ARG A 287 22.52 -16.73 -21.82
C ARG A 287 23.43 -17.84 -21.30
N THR A 288 23.16 -18.38 -20.12
CA THR A 288 23.93 -19.52 -19.60
C THR A 288 23.64 -20.83 -20.35
N ARG A 289 22.54 -20.90 -21.11
CA ARG A 289 22.09 -22.06 -21.88
C ARG A 289 22.40 -21.96 -23.37
N ILE A 290 23.18 -20.96 -23.83
CA ILE A 290 23.46 -20.75 -25.25
C ILE A 290 23.89 -22.06 -25.90
N PRO A 291 23.18 -22.53 -26.94
CA PRO A 291 23.57 -23.75 -27.63
C PRO A 291 24.89 -23.50 -28.35
N LEU A 292 25.81 -24.42 -28.15
CA LEU A 292 26.99 -24.53 -29.00
C LEU A 292 26.52 -24.83 -30.45
N ILE A 293 26.82 -23.92 -31.37
CA ILE A 293 26.59 -24.17 -32.79
C ILE A 293 27.87 -24.78 -33.37
N ARG A 294 27.81 -26.07 -33.72
CA ARG A 294 28.85 -26.74 -34.49
C ARG A 294 28.47 -26.70 -35.97
N LYS A 295 29.18 -25.90 -36.75
CA LYS A 295 29.10 -25.96 -38.22
C LYS A 295 30.03 -27.07 -38.69
N VAL A 296 29.51 -27.92 -39.57
CA VAL A 296 30.29 -28.98 -40.22
C VAL A 296 30.04 -28.92 -41.71
N SER A 297 31.10 -28.88 -42.50
CA SER A 297 31.01 -29.03 -43.95
C SER A 297 31.02 -30.51 -44.35
N GLY A 298 30.03 -30.98 -45.12
CA GLY A 298 29.94 -32.38 -45.59
C GLY A 298 28.55 -32.80 -46.08
N GLY A 299 28.45 -33.99 -46.67
CA GLY A 299 27.18 -34.59 -47.11
C GLY A 299 26.30 -35.08 -45.96
N SER A 300 25.02 -35.37 -46.25
CA SER A 300 23.99 -35.72 -45.24
C SER A 300 24.37 -36.88 -44.31
N GLY A 301 25.09 -37.90 -44.79
CA GLY A 301 25.55 -39.02 -43.96
C GLY A 301 26.63 -38.65 -42.91
N VAL A 302 27.48 -37.66 -43.21
CA VAL A 302 28.51 -37.16 -42.28
C VAL A 302 27.88 -36.28 -41.19
N LEU A 303 26.83 -35.54 -41.54
CA LEU A 303 26.07 -34.74 -40.58
C LEU A 303 25.35 -35.63 -39.56
N GLN A 304 24.74 -36.72 -40.02
CA GLN A 304 24.01 -37.64 -39.15
C GLN A 304 24.95 -38.35 -38.15
N SER A 305 26.07 -38.90 -38.62
CA SER A 305 27.05 -39.56 -37.75
C SER A 305 27.67 -38.61 -36.70
N LYS A 306 27.95 -37.35 -37.05
CA LYS A 306 28.43 -36.36 -36.09
C LYS A 306 27.37 -35.90 -35.09
N LYS A 307 26.09 -35.90 -35.50
CA LYS A 307 24.95 -35.64 -34.62
C LYS A 307 24.80 -36.77 -33.58
N ASP A 308 24.92 -38.02 -34.01
CA ASP A 308 24.80 -39.20 -33.15
C ASP A 308 26.00 -39.34 -32.18
N ASN A 309 27.21 -38.95 -32.60
CA ASN A 309 28.35 -38.89 -31.69
C ASN A 309 28.19 -37.79 -30.62
N MET A 310 27.57 -36.66 -30.95
CA MET A 310 27.34 -35.57 -30.00
C MET A 310 26.25 -35.93 -28.98
N SER A 311 25.19 -36.63 -29.40
CA SER A 311 24.15 -37.09 -28.47
C SER A 311 24.69 -38.09 -27.45
N THR A 312 25.78 -38.79 -27.79
CA THR A 312 26.42 -39.80 -26.93
C THR A 312 27.49 -39.21 -26.00
N ILE A 313 28.27 -38.22 -26.47
CA ILE A 313 29.41 -37.63 -25.72
C ILE A 313 28.98 -36.41 -24.88
N GLY A 314 27.90 -35.73 -25.25
CA GLY A 314 27.45 -34.52 -24.56
C GLY A 314 28.35 -33.30 -24.82
N LEU A 315 28.00 -32.18 -24.18
CA LEU A 315 28.79 -30.95 -24.28
C LEU A 315 30.13 -31.10 -23.51
N PRO A 316 31.25 -30.57 -24.04
CA PRO A 316 32.51 -30.57 -23.32
C PRO A 316 32.38 -29.78 -22.00
N ARG A 317 33.09 -30.23 -20.96
CA ARG A 317 33.06 -29.59 -19.64
C ARG A 317 33.71 -28.19 -19.70
N PRO A 318 33.28 -27.24 -18.85
CA PRO A 318 33.95 -25.94 -18.74
C PRO A 318 35.46 -26.10 -18.54
N GLY A 319 36.26 -25.33 -19.30
CA GLY A 319 37.72 -25.39 -19.27
C GLY A 319 38.36 -26.45 -20.19
N THR A 320 37.57 -27.20 -20.97
CA THR A 320 38.11 -28.16 -21.95
C THR A 320 38.64 -27.43 -23.19
N ILE A 321 39.90 -27.67 -23.57
CA ILE A 321 40.46 -27.20 -24.84
C ILE A 321 40.05 -28.18 -25.94
N ALA A 322 39.17 -27.77 -26.84
CA ALA A 322 38.74 -28.57 -27.98
C ALA A 322 39.62 -28.26 -29.20
N ILE A 323 40.34 -29.26 -29.72
CA ILE A 323 41.08 -29.17 -30.98
C ILE A 323 40.15 -29.67 -32.08
N VAL A 324 39.78 -28.78 -33.00
CA VAL A 324 38.74 -29.02 -34.02
C VAL A 324 39.40 -29.08 -35.41
N PRO A 325 39.01 -30.01 -36.29
CA PRO A 325 39.55 -30.09 -37.66
C PRO A 325 39.10 -28.90 -38.53
N LYS A 326 39.85 -28.60 -39.60
CA LYS A 326 39.67 -27.41 -40.46
C LYS A 326 38.25 -27.22 -41.04
N ASP A 327 37.50 -28.31 -41.21
CA ASP A 327 36.15 -28.32 -41.80
C ASP A 327 35.03 -28.19 -40.75
N GLU A 328 35.41 -27.92 -39.51
CA GLU A 328 34.49 -27.76 -38.38
C GLU A 328 34.74 -26.45 -37.64
N GLU A 329 33.64 -25.76 -37.31
CA GLU A 329 33.69 -24.50 -36.57
C GLU A 329 32.73 -24.60 -35.39
N TRP A 330 33.25 -24.36 -34.18
CA TRP A 330 32.46 -24.31 -32.95
C TRP A 330 32.24 -22.85 -32.60
N MET A 331 31.01 -22.39 -32.75
CA MET A 331 30.63 -21.02 -32.42
C MET A 331 29.78 -21.02 -31.17
N PHE A 332 30.10 -20.09 -30.27
CA PHE A 332 29.20 -19.66 -29.22
C PHE A 332 28.55 -18.37 -29.70
N PRO A 333 27.28 -18.40 -30.16
CA PRO A 333 26.60 -17.19 -30.57
C PRO A 333 26.60 -16.20 -29.40
N SER A 334 27.24 -15.05 -29.56
CA SER A 334 27.06 -13.98 -28.60
C SER A 334 25.63 -13.45 -28.76
N LEU A 335 24.85 -13.54 -27.69
CA LEU A 335 23.60 -12.80 -27.60
C LEU A 335 23.99 -11.32 -27.43
N ASN A 336 24.14 -10.60 -28.56
CA ASN A 336 24.43 -9.16 -28.65
C ASN A 336 23.24 -8.33 -28.13
N LEU A 337 22.90 -8.52 -26.87
CA LEU A 337 21.88 -7.79 -26.15
C LEU A 337 22.61 -6.76 -25.29
N SER A 338 22.52 -5.48 -25.66
CA SER A 338 23.10 -4.35 -24.93
C SER A 338 22.75 -4.42 -23.45
N GLY A 339 23.69 -4.87 -22.61
CA GLY A 339 23.46 -5.05 -21.18
C GLY A 339 23.28 -3.74 -20.41
N PHE A 340 23.87 -2.65 -20.94
CA PHE A 340 23.92 -1.33 -20.32
C PHE A 340 22.58 -0.58 -20.38
N GLU A 341 21.89 -0.61 -21.52
CA GLU A 341 20.60 0.07 -21.72
C GLU A 341 19.52 -0.50 -20.79
N ALA A 342 19.57 -1.81 -20.52
CA ALA A 342 18.61 -2.46 -19.64
C ALA A 342 18.57 -1.88 -18.23
N GLN A 343 19.71 -1.42 -17.68
CA GLN A 343 19.73 -0.79 -16.36
C GLN A 343 18.96 0.54 -16.36
N GLN A 344 19.07 1.31 -17.44
CA GLN A 344 18.35 2.58 -17.59
C GLN A 344 16.85 2.36 -17.74
N ASP A 345 16.44 1.30 -18.44
CA ASP A 345 15.02 0.93 -18.57
C ASP A 345 14.41 0.56 -17.22
N GLY A 346 15.10 -0.30 -16.46
CA GLY A 346 14.66 -0.70 -15.12
C GLY A 346 14.55 0.49 -14.17
N ARG A 347 15.53 1.41 -14.22
CA ARG A 347 15.49 2.64 -13.43
C ARG A 347 14.36 3.57 -13.87
N SER A 348 14.08 3.68 -15.16
CA SER A 348 12.98 4.51 -15.67
C SER A 348 11.62 4.03 -15.17
N LEU A 349 11.41 2.70 -15.10
CA LEU A 349 10.22 2.11 -14.48
C LEU A 349 10.14 2.42 -12.97
N LEU A 350 11.26 2.33 -12.25
CA LEU A 350 11.32 2.72 -10.83
C LEU A 350 11.01 4.20 -10.63
N LEU A 351 11.55 5.08 -11.48
CA LEU A 351 11.29 6.53 -11.41
C LEU A 351 9.82 6.84 -11.71
N GLN A 352 9.18 6.09 -12.61
CA GLN A 352 7.73 6.18 -12.84
C GLN A 352 6.94 5.79 -11.59
N ILE A 353 7.33 4.71 -10.89
CA ILE A 353 6.74 4.32 -9.61
C ILE A 353 6.92 5.45 -8.59
N CYS A 354 8.14 5.98 -8.44
CA CYS A 354 8.47 7.07 -7.53
C CYS A 354 7.63 8.31 -7.79
N ALA A 355 7.48 8.71 -9.06
CA ALA A 355 6.65 9.84 -9.47
C ALA A 355 5.16 9.61 -9.10
N GLY A 356 4.63 8.41 -9.34
CA GLY A 356 3.23 8.08 -9.05
C GLY A 356 2.89 8.07 -7.55
N VAL A 357 3.86 7.79 -6.69
CA VAL A 357 3.68 7.86 -5.22
C VAL A 357 4.32 9.08 -4.58
N SER A 358 4.88 10.01 -5.35
CA SER A 358 5.54 11.22 -4.83
C SER A 358 6.60 10.94 -3.75
N LEU A 359 7.29 9.80 -3.84
CA LEU A 359 8.43 9.45 -2.99
C LEU A 359 9.71 9.42 -3.83
N PRO A 360 10.85 9.85 -3.28
CA PRO A 360 12.14 9.73 -3.93
C PRO A 360 12.59 8.27 -3.97
N GLU A 361 13.45 7.97 -4.95
CA GLU A 361 13.96 6.63 -5.25
C GLU A 361 14.44 5.89 -4.00
N PHE A 362 15.26 6.53 -3.16
CA PHE A 362 15.85 5.89 -1.98
C PHE A 362 14.82 5.49 -0.90
N LEU A 363 13.67 6.17 -0.79
CA LEU A 363 12.60 5.76 0.14
C LEU A 363 11.73 4.65 -0.42
N VAL A 364 11.70 4.48 -1.74
CA VAL A 364 10.96 3.43 -2.43
C VAL A 364 11.78 2.14 -2.47
N THR A 365 13.06 2.23 -2.82
CA THR A 365 13.97 1.08 -2.99
C THR A 365 14.72 0.72 -1.71
N GLY A 366 14.87 1.67 -0.77
CA GLY A 366 15.78 1.52 0.37
C GLY A 366 17.26 1.68 0.00
N ASP A 367 17.57 2.04 -1.24
CA ASP A 367 18.95 2.20 -1.73
C ASP A 367 19.32 3.69 -1.87
N ALA A 368 20.36 4.10 -1.15
CA ALA A 368 20.94 5.44 -1.21
C ALA A 368 22.32 5.48 -1.89
N SER A 369 22.76 4.40 -2.53
CA SER A 369 24.10 4.28 -3.13
C SER A 369 24.42 5.33 -4.20
N ASN A 370 23.39 5.82 -4.90
CA ASN A 370 23.52 6.78 -6.00
C ASN A 370 23.49 8.25 -5.56
N SER A 371 23.45 8.54 -4.25
CA SER A 371 23.27 9.88 -3.72
C SER A 371 24.10 10.10 -2.46
N ASN A 372 24.66 11.30 -2.29
CA ASN A 372 25.25 11.69 -1.01
C ASN A 372 24.16 12.19 -0.04
N TYR A 373 24.51 12.32 1.24
CA TYR A 373 23.56 12.74 2.28
C TYR A 373 22.83 14.05 1.95
N ALA A 374 23.55 15.06 1.47
CA ALA A 374 22.98 16.37 1.13
C ALA A 374 21.95 16.28 -0.01
N SER A 375 22.24 15.53 -1.07
CA SER A 375 21.30 15.30 -2.17
C SER A 375 20.05 14.54 -1.73
N THR A 376 20.20 13.58 -0.81
CA THR A 376 19.07 12.83 -0.23
C THR A 376 18.17 13.73 0.62
N ILE A 377 18.74 14.69 1.37
CA ILE A 377 17.98 15.70 2.11
C ILE A 377 17.14 16.55 1.15
N VAL A 378 17.75 17.09 0.10
CA VAL A 378 17.06 17.94 -0.87
C VAL A 378 15.93 17.16 -1.56
N ALA A 379 16.17 15.91 -1.94
CA ALA A 379 15.15 15.02 -2.52
C ALA A 379 14.00 14.69 -1.55
N SER A 380 14.24 14.75 -0.24
CA SER A 380 13.22 14.52 0.80
C SER A 380 12.36 15.74 1.10
N SER A 381 12.82 16.95 0.74
CA SER A 381 12.16 18.21 1.05
C SER A 381 10.66 18.27 0.69
N PRO A 382 10.19 17.79 -0.48
CA PRO A 382 8.76 17.87 -0.83
C PRO A 382 7.89 16.86 -0.04
N ILE A 383 8.48 15.85 0.58
CA ILE A 383 7.75 14.82 1.33
C ILE A 383 7.28 15.36 2.67
N ILE A 384 8.07 16.22 3.30
CA ILE A 384 7.75 16.81 4.61
C ILE A 384 6.37 17.49 4.58
N PRO A 385 6.11 18.49 3.69
CA PRO A 385 4.79 19.12 3.63
C PRO A 385 3.68 18.16 3.17
N LEU A 386 3.99 17.16 2.33
CA LEU A 386 3.03 16.11 1.96
C LEU A 386 2.57 15.31 3.19
N ILE A 387 3.50 14.85 4.01
CA ILE A 387 3.20 14.09 5.23
C ILE A 387 2.53 14.98 6.28
N GLU A 388 2.93 16.23 6.41
CA GLU A 388 2.24 17.21 7.27
C GLU A 388 0.77 17.39 6.84
N SER A 389 0.50 17.48 5.53
CA SER A 389 -0.88 17.55 5.02
C SER A 389 -1.71 16.32 5.41
N TYR A 390 -1.12 15.12 5.37
CA TYR A 390 -1.79 13.90 5.81
C TYR A 390 -2.00 13.86 7.32
N ARG A 391 -1.04 14.35 8.11
CA ARG A 391 -1.18 14.45 9.57
C ARG A 391 -2.30 15.40 9.98
N ILE A 392 -2.46 16.52 9.28
CA ILE A 392 -3.59 17.43 9.49
C ILE A 392 -4.90 16.69 9.18
N LEU A 393 -4.99 16.05 8.00
CA LEU A 393 -6.18 15.30 7.59
C LEU A 393 -6.55 14.21 8.61
N PHE A 394 -5.61 13.34 8.97
CA PHE A 394 -5.85 12.28 9.96
C PHE A 394 -6.16 12.87 11.35
N GLY A 395 -5.46 13.94 11.74
CA GLY A 395 -5.70 14.65 12.98
C GLY A 395 -7.14 15.17 13.06
N GLU A 396 -7.66 15.80 12.01
CA GLU A 396 -9.05 16.28 11.99
C GLU A 396 -10.04 15.10 12.11
N LEU A 397 -9.84 14.03 11.33
CA LEU A 397 -10.73 12.86 11.35
C LEU A 397 -10.73 12.13 12.71
N PHE A 398 -9.56 12.00 13.34
CA PHE A 398 -9.47 11.43 14.68
C PHE A 398 -10.05 12.38 15.73
N ALA A 399 -9.86 13.70 15.60
CA ALA A 399 -10.44 14.67 16.52
C ALA A 399 -11.97 14.61 16.48
N ASP A 400 -12.56 14.60 15.29
CA ASP A 400 -14.01 14.49 15.11
C ASP A 400 -14.55 13.16 15.65
N MET A 401 -13.81 12.06 15.45
CA MET A 401 -14.19 10.75 16.02
C MET A 401 -14.20 10.77 17.56
N ILE A 402 -13.17 11.35 18.17
CA ILE A 402 -13.01 11.43 19.62
C ILE A 402 -14.01 12.41 20.22
N GLU A 403 -14.24 13.55 19.58
CA GLU A 403 -15.22 14.56 19.99
C GLU A 403 -16.61 13.95 20.17
N GLU A 404 -17.04 13.10 19.25
CA GLU A 404 -18.37 12.47 19.34
C GLU A 404 -18.50 11.45 20.48
N VAL A 405 -17.39 10.79 20.84
CA VAL A 405 -17.36 9.78 21.89
C VAL A 405 -17.19 10.41 23.28
N VAL A 406 -16.38 11.46 23.38
CA VAL A 406 -16.01 12.12 24.64
C VAL A 406 -16.92 13.31 24.94
N GLY A 407 -17.41 14.01 23.93
CA GLY A 407 -18.20 15.24 24.03
C GLY A 407 -17.38 16.53 24.03
N GLU A 408 -16.06 16.43 23.93
CA GLU A 408 -15.12 17.56 23.83
C GLU A 408 -14.10 17.27 22.73
N ARG A 409 -13.81 18.28 21.90
CA ARG A 409 -12.84 18.18 20.82
C ARG A 409 -11.41 18.16 21.37
N PRO A 410 -10.62 17.09 21.14
CA PRO A 410 -9.23 17.08 21.56
C PRO A 410 -8.34 17.91 20.63
N SER A 411 -7.21 18.37 21.16
CA SER A 411 -6.07 18.78 20.36
C SER A 411 -5.21 17.57 20.05
N ILE A 412 -5.03 17.28 18.75
CA ILE A 412 -4.16 16.19 18.30
C ILE A 412 -2.79 16.77 17.95
N GLN A 413 -1.76 16.24 18.62
CA GLN A 413 -0.37 16.61 18.39
C GLN A 413 0.40 15.44 17.81
N TRP A 414 1.05 15.70 16.68
CA TRP A 414 1.99 14.79 16.05
C TRP A 414 3.42 15.17 16.46
N PRO A 415 4.30 14.19 16.70
CA PRO A 415 5.70 14.48 16.98
C PRO A 415 6.32 15.12 15.74
N GLY A 416 7.22 16.08 15.94
CA GLY A 416 7.95 16.68 14.81
C GLY A 416 8.52 15.60 13.89
N ILE A 417 8.30 15.74 12.58
CA ILE A 417 9.08 14.96 11.62
C ILE A 417 10.52 15.39 11.87
N LEU A 418 11.40 14.46 12.22
CA LEU A 418 12.81 14.77 12.45
C LEU A 418 13.33 15.48 11.20
N LYS A 419 13.49 16.80 11.29
CA LYS A 419 14.29 17.54 10.33
C LYS A 419 15.69 16.98 10.53
N GLN A 420 16.23 16.40 9.46
CA GLN A 420 17.45 15.59 9.48
C GLN A 420 18.70 16.39 9.94
N ASP A 421 18.54 17.70 10.18
CA ASP A 421 19.54 18.57 10.77
C ASP A 421 19.09 19.11 12.14
N ILE A 422 19.05 18.22 13.14
CA ILE A 422 18.76 18.56 14.54
C ILE A 422 19.72 19.63 15.04
N LEU A 423 20.95 19.66 14.51
CA LEU A 423 21.97 20.65 14.85
C LEU A 423 21.60 22.05 14.34
N GLU A 424 21.23 22.19 13.08
CA GLU A 424 20.75 23.49 12.57
C GLU A 424 19.47 23.94 13.26
N LEU A 425 18.56 23.01 13.56
CA LEU A 425 17.34 23.32 14.27
C LEU A 425 17.62 23.78 15.70
N ALA A 426 18.51 23.09 16.42
CA ALA A 426 18.94 23.50 17.76
C ALA A 426 19.61 24.88 17.73
N LYS A 427 20.52 25.12 16.77
CA LYS A 427 21.17 26.44 16.59
C LYS A 427 20.16 27.55 16.30
N ALA A 428 19.21 27.30 15.40
CA ALA A 428 18.16 28.25 15.07
C ALA A 428 17.23 28.49 16.27
N GLY A 429 16.85 27.43 16.98
CA GLY A 429 16.01 27.51 18.16
C GLY A 429 16.70 28.22 19.33
N ASP A 430 17.98 27.99 19.55
CA ASP A 430 18.79 28.70 20.56
C ASP A 430 18.86 30.19 20.25
N LEU A 431 19.08 30.56 18.98
CA LEU A 431 19.12 31.94 18.53
C LEU A 431 17.75 32.62 18.68
N LEU A 432 16.66 31.96 18.28
CA LEU A 432 15.30 32.49 18.43
C LEU A 432 14.88 32.61 19.91
N ARG A 433 15.30 31.66 20.75
CA ARG A 433 15.05 31.69 22.20
C ARG A 433 15.85 32.80 22.87
N ALA A 434 17.13 32.95 22.54
CA ALA A 434 17.99 34.02 23.05
C ALA A 434 17.42 35.40 22.71
N ASN A 435 16.81 35.54 21.53
CA ASN A 435 16.14 36.77 21.09
C ASN A 435 14.71 36.93 21.63
N GLY A 436 14.22 36.02 22.48
CA GLY A 436 12.88 36.09 23.07
C GLY A 436 11.72 35.86 22.10
N VAL A 437 11.98 35.33 20.90
CA VAL A 437 10.98 35.14 19.84
C VAL A 437 10.12 33.89 20.10
N ILE A 438 10.70 32.84 20.68
CA ILE A 438 10.00 31.58 20.96
C ILE A 438 10.07 31.20 22.43
N SER A 439 9.04 30.52 22.92
CA SER A 439 8.98 30.01 24.30
C SER A 439 9.78 28.71 24.47
N LYS A 440 10.15 28.37 25.72
CA LYS A 440 10.80 27.08 26.04
C LYS A 440 9.93 25.87 25.64
N ALA A 441 8.61 26.00 25.77
CA ALA A 441 7.65 24.97 25.35
C ALA A 441 7.66 24.74 23.84
N THR A 442 7.69 25.83 23.07
CA THR A 442 7.78 25.78 21.60
C THR A 442 9.09 25.15 21.16
N TYR A 443 10.21 25.52 21.79
CA TYR A 443 11.52 24.93 21.52
C TYR A 443 11.57 23.42 21.83
N ALA A 444 11.05 23.01 22.99
CA ALA A 444 10.98 21.59 23.36
C ALA A 444 10.14 20.78 22.37
N SER A 445 8.99 21.34 21.96
CA SER A 445 8.13 20.75 20.92
C SER A 445 8.86 20.57 19.60
N TRP A 446 9.63 21.57 19.14
CA TRP A 446 10.44 21.47 17.93
C TRP A 446 11.51 20.39 18.01
N MET A 447 12.11 20.20 19.18
CA MET A 447 13.10 19.14 19.43
C MET A 447 12.46 17.76 19.65
N GLY A 448 11.13 17.66 19.58
CA GLY A 448 10.38 16.42 19.80
C GLY A 448 10.42 15.94 21.25
N LEU A 449 10.65 16.85 22.19
CA LEU A 449 10.58 16.62 23.62
C LEU A 449 9.18 16.97 24.13
N VAL A 450 8.69 16.19 25.09
CA VAL A 450 7.39 16.44 25.72
C VAL A 450 7.57 17.53 26.77
N TRP A 451 6.92 18.68 26.59
CA TRP A 451 7.05 19.80 27.52
C TRP A 451 6.25 19.58 28.82
N ASP A 452 4.97 19.20 28.71
CA ASP A 452 4.05 19.06 29.84
C ASP A 452 3.89 17.59 30.29
N GLY A 453 3.64 17.39 31.59
CA GLY A 453 3.37 16.08 32.20
C GLY A 453 4.33 15.73 33.34
N VAL A 454 4.07 14.62 34.05
CA VAL A 454 4.87 14.16 35.21
C VAL A 454 6.33 13.85 34.81
N ASN A 455 6.53 13.41 33.56
CA ASN A 455 7.86 13.20 32.96
C ASN A 455 8.19 14.26 31.89
N GLY A 456 7.45 15.38 31.88
CA GLY A 456 7.64 16.47 30.94
C GLY A 456 8.90 17.26 31.25
N GLU A 457 9.50 17.86 30.22
CA GLU A 457 10.74 18.62 30.34
C GLU A 457 10.61 19.81 31.28
N LYS A 458 9.41 20.41 31.38
CA LYS A 458 9.13 21.46 32.35
C LYS A 458 9.38 21.00 33.79
N ALA A 459 8.86 19.84 34.16
CA ALA A 459 8.99 19.30 35.52
C ALA A 459 10.45 18.95 35.86
N LYS A 460 11.24 18.52 34.87
CA LYS A 460 12.67 18.27 35.05
C LYS A 460 13.46 19.56 35.25
N ILE A 461 13.23 20.55 34.39
CA ILE A 461 13.89 21.86 34.50
C ILE A 461 13.55 22.51 35.85
N ASP A 462 12.28 22.45 36.25
CA ASP A 462 11.83 23.01 37.54
C ASP A 462 12.48 22.28 38.73
N ALA A 463 12.70 20.95 38.63
CA ALA A 463 13.41 20.17 39.64
C ALA A 463 14.91 20.49 39.70
N GLU A 464 15.58 20.59 38.54
CA GLU A 464 17.00 20.99 38.44
C GLU A 464 17.22 22.40 39.01
N MET A 465 16.33 23.34 38.73
CA MET A 465 16.42 24.71 39.28
C MET A 465 16.22 24.77 40.80
N LEU A 466 15.48 23.80 41.37
CA LEU A 466 15.27 23.69 42.82
C LEU A 466 16.48 23.04 43.53
N GLU A 467 17.19 22.14 42.85
CA GLU A 467 18.43 21.53 43.36
C GLU A 467 19.63 22.50 43.31
N ASP A 468 19.63 23.44 42.37
CA ASP A 468 20.66 24.48 42.23
C ASP A 468 20.44 25.71 43.13
N GLU A 469 19.39 25.76 43.96
CA GLU A 469 19.29 26.81 44.99
C GLU A 469 20.44 26.61 46.00
N PRO A 470 21.27 27.64 46.25
CA PRO A 470 22.36 27.53 47.20
C PRO A 470 21.78 27.22 48.58
N ILE A 471 22.16 26.06 49.13
CA ILE A 471 21.87 25.68 50.51
C ILE A 471 22.34 26.83 51.41
N ASP A 472 21.37 27.59 51.94
CA ASP A 472 21.63 28.71 52.85
C ASP A 472 22.12 28.12 54.20
N LEU A 473 23.43 27.89 54.29
CA LEU A 473 24.14 27.37 55.46
C LEU A 473 24.23 28.37 56.63
N ALA A 474 23.19 29.16 56.88
CA ALA A 474 23.23 30.19 57.92
C ALA A 474 21.89 30.43 58.62
N LYS A 475 21.45 29.47 59.44
CA LYS A 475 20.84 29.81 60.73
C LYS A 475 21.42 28.91 61.84
N PRO A 476 22.30 29.43 62.71
CA PRO A 476 22.69 28.70 63.89
C PRO A 476 21.48 28.59 64.82
N THR A 477 21.16 27.35 65.17
CA THR A 477 20.22 26.96 66.21
C THR A 477 20.53 27.71 67.50
N GLN A 478 19.54 28.46 68.02
CA GLN A 478 19.60 28.97 69.39
C GLN A 478 19.63 27.78 70.34
N SER A 479 20.73 27.63 71.09
CA SER A 479 20.80 26.77 72.26
C SER A 479 20.03 27.43 73.39
N GLU A 480 18.99 26.75 73.87
CA GLU A 480 18.32 27.02 75.14
C GLU A 480 19.28 26.70 76.30
N GLU A 481 19.51 27.70 77.16
CA GLU A 481 19.75 27.54 78.60
C GLU A 481 18.55 28.08 79.37
#